data_AF-A0A1S3VI07-F1
#
_entry.id   AF-A0A1S3VI07-F1
#
_cell.length_a   1.000
_cell.length_b   1.000
_cell.length_c   1.000
_cell.angle_alpha   90.00
_cell.angle_beta   90.00
_cell.angle_gamma   90.00
#
_symmetry.space_group_name_H-M   'P 1'
#
loop_
_entity.id
_entity.type
_entity.pdbx_description
1 polymer ?
#
loop_
_entity_poly.entity_id
_entity_poly.type
_entity_poly.pdbx_seq_one_letter_code
_entity_poly.pdbx_strand_id
1 'polypeptide(L)'
;MNITSFKTIPTSLYFGSGGFPGFTKKKARASCSRRDDDGPMTSASAYAVLGLNPNCSAADMKAAFRAKVKEFHPDLYKHSNTAHSDAMIRRVIEAYRILSNCTPSQLIESECLDPFDTPECEAFDLFVDQLLCVGKACSNSCVKRAPHAFTYASSTGTARASSQGHGDDYQVQCAVGQCPRNCIHYVTPSQRIFLEELLDSILEAPYDTSAEADLLYSLINKAKFENNRYKKPQRKPKASGQNVDWF
;
A
#
# COMPACT_ATOMS: atom_id res chain seq x y z
N MET A 1 -20.74 41.97 26.95
CA MET A 1 -19.91 40.86 27.48
C MET A 1 -20.08 39.66 26.56
N ASN A 2 -18.98 38.96 26.32
CA ASN A 2 -18.63 38.25 25.08
C ASN A 2 -19.56 37.11 24.63
N ILE A 3 -19.79 37.07 23.31
CA ILE A 3 -20.24 35.91 22.54
C ILE A 3 -19.13 35.67 21.51
N THR A 4 -18.35 34.60 21.64
CA THR A 4 -17.34 34.21 20.65
C THR A 4 -17.82 32.98 19.89
N SER A 5 -18.27 33.22 18.65
CA SER A 5 -18.51 32.25 17.60
C SER A 5 -17.21 32.07 16.81
N PHE A 6 -16.72 30.85 16.66
CA PHE A 6 -15.64 30.53 15.72
C PHE A 6 -16.22 29.74 14.55
N LYS A 7 -16.27 30.41 13.40
CA LYS A 7 -16.57 29.84 12.09
C LYS A 7 -15.28 29.30 11.46
N THR A 8 -15.44 28.13 10.86
CA THR A 8 -14.57 27.41 9.93
C THR A 8 -13.93 28.29 8.85
N ILE A 9 -12.64 28.04 8.57
CA ILE A 9 -11.90 28.57 7.41
C ILE A 9 -11.47 27.38 6.53
N PRO A 10 -11.76 27.39 5.21
CA PRO A 10 -11.28 26.40 4.25
C PRO A 10 -9.90 26.81 3.70
N THR A 11 -8.92 25.91 3.72
CA THR A 11 -7.61 26.14 3.09
C THR A 11 -7.59 25.51 1.68
N SER A 12 -7.97 26.31 0.70
CA SER A 12 -7.69 26.08 -0.72
C SER A 12 -6.48 26.93 -1.10
N LEU A 13 -5.32 26.33 -1.35
CA LEU A 13 -4.16 27.06 -1.89
C LEU A 13 -4.18 27.00 -3.42
N TYR A 14 -4.64 28.11 -4.00
CA TYR A 14 -4.50 28.47 -5.40
C TYR A 14 -3.03 28.81 -5.73
N PHE A 15 -2.53 28.27 -6.84
CA PHE A 15 -1.27 28.68 -7.47
C PHE A 15 -1.43 30.09 -8.05
N GLY A 16 -0.73 31.07 -7.48
CA GLY A 16 -0.67 32.45 -7.96
C GLY A 16 0.65 32.74 -8.67
N SER A 17 0.55 33.12 -9.94
CA SER A 17 1.63 33.64 -10.78
C SER A 17 1.91 35.11 -10.46
N GLY A 18 3.18 35.48 -10.24
CA GLY A 18 3.61 36.87 -10.11
C GLY A 18 5.12 37.00 -10.32
N GLY A 19 5.55 37.94 -11.16
CA GLY A 19 6.93 38.06 -11.65
C GLY A 19 7.73 39.27 -11.12
N PHE A 20 9.04 39.19 -11.42
CA PHE A 20 10.12 40.20 -11.46
C PHE A 20 10.71 40.68 -10.10
N PRO A 21 12.00 41.13 -10.02
CA PRO A 21 12.90 41.59 -11.09
C PRO A 21 14.33 40.99 -11.10
N GLY A 22 15.05 41.31 -12.18
CA GLY A 22 16.39 40.79 -12.47
C GLY A 22 17.52 41.37 -11.60
N PHE A 23 18.58 40.57 -11.46
CA PHE A 23 19.89 41.02 -11.01
C PHE A 23 20.99 40.39 -11.89
N THR A 24 21.95 41.22 -12.28
CA THR A 24 22.99 40.88 -13.25
C THR A 24 24.31 40.47 -12.57
N LYS A 25 24.95 39.47 -13.19
CA LYS A 25 26.39 39.16 -13.25
C LYS A 25 27.12 38.80 -11.94
N LYS A 26 27.75 37.62 -11.95
CA LYS A 26 29.21 37.47 -12.13
C LYS A 26 29.60 36.00 -12.36
N LYS A 27 30.49 35.81 -13.35
CA LYS A 27 31.13 34.53 -13.69
C LYS A 27 32.13 34.16 -12.59
N ALA A 28 32.03 32.94 -12.08
CA ALA A 28 33.14 32.25 -11.44
C ALA A 28 33.40 30.96 -12.22
N ARG A 29 34.59 30.87 -12.80
CA ARG A 29 35.07 29.72 -13.56
C ARG A 29 35.69 28.74 -12.56
N ALA A 30 34.93 27.72 -12.17
CA ALA A 30 35.46 26.56 -11.47
C ALA A 30 35.47 25.38 -12.46
N SER A 31 36.65 25.13 -13.02
CA SER A 31 36.92 23.96 -13.85
C SER A 31 37.22 22.79 -12.92
N CYS A 32 36.20 21.99 -12.59
CA CYS A 32 36.37 20.62 -12.13
C CYS A 32 35.79 19.68 -13.20
N SER A 33 36.66 19.19 -14.07
CA SER A 33 36.34 18.09 -14.97
C SER A 33 36.12 16.83 -14.13
N ARG A 34 34.89 16.60 -13.68
CA ARG A 34 34.40 15.24 -13.49
C ARG A 34 33.58 14.93 -14.72
N ARG A 35 34.08 13.97 -15.50
CA ARG A 35 33.32 13.35 -16.57
C ARG A 35 32.18 12.61 -15.88
N ASP A 36 31.01 13.22 -15.79
CA ASP A 36 29.79 12.45 -15.64
C ASP A 36 29.66 11.65 -16.93
N ASP A 37 29.96 10.36 -16.79
CA ASP A 37 29.69 9.33 -17.77
C ASP A 37 28.16 9.28 -17.98
N ASP A 38 27.64 10.20 -18.78
CA ASP A 38 26.24 10.31 -19.20
C ASP A 38 25.93 9.31 -20.33
N GLY A 39 26.55 8.12 -20.24
CA GLY A 39 26.29 7.00 -21.13
C GLY A 39 25.08 6.20 -20.64
N PRO A 40 24.27 5.62 -21.54
CA PRO A 40 23.18 4.74 -21.15
C PRO A 40 23.74 3.58 -20.32
N MET A 41 23.19 3.40 -19.11
CA MET A 41 23.70 2.40 -18.18
C MET A 41 23.46 0.99 -18.73
N THR A 42 24.50 0.14 -18.68
CA THR A 42 24.42 -1.25 -19.15
C THR A 42 23.79 -2.17 -18.09
N SER A 43 23.30 -3.34 -18.49
CA SER A 43 22.80 -4.35 -17.55
C SER A 43 23.86 -4.78 -16.52
N ALA A 44 25.12 -4.91 -16.92
CA ALA A 44 26.22 -5.29 -16.03
C ALA A 44 26.48 -4.21 -14.95
N SER A 45 26.49 -2.93 -15.33
CA SER A 45 26.64 -1.84 -14.36
C SER A 45 25.40 -1.65 -13.49
N ALA A 46 24.21 -1.99 -13.98
CA ALA A 46 22.98 -2.00 -13.18
C ALA A 46 23.03 -3.04 -12.03
N TYR A 47 23.50 -4.26 -12.30
CA TYR A 47 23.70 -5.28 -11.25
C TYR A 47 24.71 -4.80 -10.19
N ALA A 48 25.79 -4.14 -10.62
CA ALA A 48 26.79 -3.58 -9.71
C ALA A 48 26.22 -2.46 -8.81
N VAL A 49 25.35 -1.59 -9.34
CA VAL A 49 24.69 -0.52 -8.56
C VAL A 49 23.76 -1.09 -7.49
N LEU A 50 23.05 -2.19 -7.77
CA LEU A 50 22.21 -2.87 -6.79
C LEU A 50 23.00 -3.82 -5.88
N GLY A 51 24.27 -4.10 -6.18
CA GLY A 51 25.11 -5.04 -5.43
C GLY A 51 24.69 -6.50 -5.61
N LEU A 52 24.17 -6.85 -6.79
CA LEU A 52 23.63 -8.18 -7.09
C LEU A 52 24.49 -8.93 -8.11
N ASN A 53 24.36 -10.26 -8.10
CA ASN A 53 24.92 -11.12 -9.13
C ASN A 53 23.98 -11.18 -10.35
N PRO A 54 24.47 -11.27 -11.60
CA PRO A 54 23.63 -11.46 -12.79
C PRO A 54 22.63 -12.62 -12.73
N ASN A 55 22.88 -13.64 -11.90
CA ASN A 55 21.99 -14.81 -11.72
C ASN A 55 20.95 -14.65 -10.60
N CYS A 56 20.65 -13.43 -10.12
CA CYS A 56 19.71 -13.21 -9.02
C CYS A 56 18.23 -13.32 -9.44
N SER A 57 17.35 -13.61 -8.47
CA SER A 57 15.91 -13.69 -8.73
C SER A 57 15.24 -12.31 -8.75
N ALA A 58 14.02 -12.22 -9.31
CA ALA A 58 13.24 -10.98 -9.28
C ALA A 58 12.93 -10.48 -7.86
N ALA A 59 12.79 -11.40 -6.90
CA ALA A 59 12.61 -11.05 -5.48
C ALA A 59 13.87 -10.40 -4.90
N ASP A 60 15.05 -10.92 -5.22
CA ASP A 60 16.34 -10.38 -4.78
C ASP A 60 16.60 -8.99 -5.37
N MET A 61 16.24 -8.79 -6.65
CA MET A 61 16.29 -7.48 -7.31
C MET A 61 15.43 -6.44 -6.58
N LYS A 62 14.18 -6.79 -6.25
CA LYS A 62 13.26 -5.90 -5.53
C LYS A 62 13.74 -5.64 -4.09
N ALA A 63 14.26 -6.65 -3.41
CA ALA A 63 14.78 -6.52 -2.05
C ALA A 63 16.00 -5.58 -1.99
N ALA A 64 16.97 -5.76 -2.89
CA ALA A 64 18.15 -4.91 -2.97
C ALA A 64 17.81 -3.47 -3.36
N PHE A 65 16.86 -3.28 -4.28
CA PHE A 65 16.33 -1.97 -4.62
C PHE A 65 15.78 -1.25 -3.39
N ARG A 66 14.88 -1.89 -2.63
CA ARG A 66 14.31 -1.32 -1.39
C ARG A 66 15.39 -0.98 -0.36
N ALA A 67 16.36 -1.87 -0.19
CA ALA A 67 17.47 -1.64 0.74
C ALA A 67 18.29 -0.40 0.34
N LYS A 68 18.58 -0.23 -0.96
CA LYS A 68 19.34 0.91 -1.48
C LYS A 68 18.55 2.22 -1.46
N VAL A 69 17.25 2.20 -1.77
CA VAL A 69 16.39 3.38 -1.65
C VAL A 69 16.30 3.82 -0.19
N LYS A 70 16.14 2.88 0.74
CA LYS A 70 16.17 3.18 2.18
C LYS A 70 17.52 3.73 2.60
N GLU A 71 18.63 3.16 2.13
CA GLU A 71 19.99 3.63 2.43
C GLU A 71 20.22 5.07 1.97
N PHE A 72 19.70 5.47 0.80
CA PHE A 72 19.97 6.80 0.24
C PHE A 72 18.81 7.79 0.40
N HIS A 73 17.73 7.44 1.10
CA HIS A 73 16.54 8.29 1.23
C HIS A 73 16.87 9.67 1.81
N PRO A 74 16.45 10.79 1.19
CA PRO A 74 16.78 12.14 1.65
C PRO A 74 16.25 12.42 3.07
N ASP A 75 15.14 11.79 3.48
CA ASP A 75 14.59 11.97 4.83
C ASP A 75 15.49 11.40 5.94
N LEU A 76 16.39 10.45 5.62
CA LEU A 76 17.36 9.89 6.56
C LEU A 76 18.68 10.70 6.59
N TYR A 77 18.98 11.47 5.55
CA TYR A 77 20.22 12.26 5.41
C TYR A 77 19.96 13.76 5.54
N LYS A 78 19.63 14.22 6.76
CA LYS A 78 19.23 15.61 6.99
C LYS A 78 20.36 16.66 7.05
N HIS A 79 21.65 16.35 6.92
CA HIS A 79 22.68 17.35 7.30
C HIS A 79 24.09 17.35 6.67
N SER A 80 24.39 16.73 5.52
CA SER A 80 25.66 17.12 4.84
C SER A 80 25.83 16.80 3.34
N ASN A 81 25.02 15.92 2.73
CA ASN A 81 25.31 15.46 1.37
C ASN A 81 24.06 15.11 0.52
N THR A 82 23.00 15.94 0.63
CA THR A 82 21.70 15.74 -0.06
C THR A 82 21.84 15.59 -1.59
N ALA A 83 22.82 16.26 -2.21
CA ALA A 83 23.08 16.13 -3.64
C ALA A 83 23.63 14.75 -4.02
N HIS A 84 24.45 14.13 -3.17
CA HIS A 84 25.00 12.80 -3.40
C HIS A 84 23.95 11.71 -3.17
N SER A 85 23.08 11.88 -2.16
CA SER A 85 22.00 10.92 -1.89
C SER A 85 20.95 10.92 -3.01
N ASP A 86 20.57 12.10 -3.52
CA ASP A 86 19.67 12.24 -4.67
C ASP A 86 20.27 11.62 -5.95
N ALA A 87 21.55 11.88 -6.23
CA ALA A 87 22.25 11.26 -7.36
C ALA A 87 22.29 9.72 -7.26
N MET A 88 22.53 9.18 -6.06
CA MET A 88 22.55 7.74 -5.82
C MET A 88 21.17 7.11 -5.96
N ILE A 89 20.11 7.75 -5.45
CA ILE A 89 18.73 7.28 -5.64
C ILE A 89 18.38 7.19 -7.12
N ARG A 90 18.67 8.25 -7.89
CA ARG A 90 18.40 8.25 -9.34
C ARG A 90 19.12 7.11 -10.04
N ARG A 91 20.38 6.85 -9.65
CA ARG A 91 21.18 5.76 -10.20
C ARG A 91 20.62 4.38 -9.83
N VAL A 92 20.12 4.21 -8.61
CA VAL A 92 19.47 2.97 -8.13
C VAL A 92 18.14 2.71 -8.87
N ILE A 93 17.33 3.75 -9.08
CA ILE A 93 16.07 3.66 -9.85
C ILE A 93 16.38 3.24 -11.30
N GLU A 94 17.37 3.87 -11.92
CA GLU A 94 17.77 3.56 -13.29
C GLU A 94 18.30 2.12 -13.42
N ALA A 95 19.05 1.64 -12.42
CA ALA A 95 19.55 0.26 -12.40
C ALA A 95 18.41 -0.74 -12.32
N TYR A 96 17.47 -0.52 -11.41
CA TYR A 96 16.33 -1.39 -11.28
C TYR A 96 15.44 -1.36 -12.52
N ARG A 97 15.26 -0.20 -13.17
CA ARG A 97 14.53 -0.05 -14.45
C ARG A 97 15.08 -0.96 -15.55
N ILE A 98 16.40 -0.94 -15.74
CA ILE A 98 17.08 -1.73 -16.78
C ILE A 98 16.95 -3.23 -16.51
N LEU A 99 17.08 -3.66 -15.25
CA LEU A 99 17.05 -5.08 -14.90
C LEU A 99 15.64 -5.66 -14.85
N SER A 100 14.68 -4.88 -14.38
CA SER A 100 13.29 -5.31 -14.25
C SER A 100 12.47 -5.14 -15.54
N ASN A 101 13.04 -4.49 -16.57
CA ASN A 101 12.32 -4.07 -17.79
C ASN A 101 11.02 -3.30 -17.48
N CYS A 102 10.98 -2.62 -16.34
CA CYS A 102 9.80 -1.96 -15.80
C CYS A 102 9.98 -0.45 -15.91
N THR A 103 8.96 0.30 -16.34
CA THR A 103 9.09 1.76 -16.43
C THR A 103 9.09 2.40 -15.04
N PRO A 104 9.69 3.59 -14.83
CA PRO A 104 9.64 4.28 -13.55
C PRO A 104 8.20 4.47 -13.04
N SER A 105 7.24 4.66 -13.96
CA SER A 105 5.81 4.69 -13.65
C SER A 105 5.31 3.36 -13.08
N GLN A 106 5.66 2.22 -13.69
CA GLN A 106 5.27 0.90 -13.18
C GLN A 106 5.94 0.56 -11.83
N LEU A 107 7.15 1.08 -11.58
CA LEU A 107 7.84 0.92 -10.30
C LEU A 107 7.14 1.70 -9.18
N ILE A 108 6.83 2.97 -9.43
CA ILE A 108 6.10 3.85 -8.50
C ILE A 108 4.68 3.34 -8.28
N GLU A 109 4.00 2.93 -9.34
CA GLU A 109 2.68 2.29 -9.26
C GLU A 109 2.78 1.06 -8.36
N SER A 110 3.66 0.09 -8.66
CA SER A 110 3.71 -1.19 -7.92
C SER A 110 4.09 -1.11 -6.43
N GLU A 111 4.78 -0.05 -5.99
CA GLU A 111 5.18 0.13 -4.59
C GLU A 111 4.27 1.11 -3.82
N CYS A 112 3.42 1.85 -4.53
CA CYS A 112 2.46 2.81 -3.98
C CYS A 112 1.01 2.43 -4.32
N LEU A 113 0.74 1.17 -4.71
CA LEU A 113 -0.63 0.72 -4.94
C LEU A 113 -1.38 0.73 -3.61
N ASP A 114 -2.35 1.62 -3.51
CA ASP A 114 -3.36 1.55 -2.47
C ASP A 114 -4.10 0.21 -2.60
N PRO A 115 -4.06 -0.68 -1.58
CA PRO A 115 -4.76 -1.97 -1.62
C PRO A 115 -6.28 -1.81 -1.75
N PHE A 116 -6.82 -0.62 -1.51
CA PHE A 116 -8.22 -0.29 -1.70
C PHE A 116 -8.55 0.22 -3.11
N ASP A 117 -7.58 0.66 -3.92
CA ASP A 117 -7.79 1.02 -5.34
C ASP A 117 -7.64 -0.17 -6.27
N THR A 118 -6.61 -0.99 -6.03
CA THR A 118 -6.29 -2.15 -6.87
C THR A 118 -6.10 -3.39 -5.98
N PRO A 119 -7.16 -4.15 -5.72
CA PRO A 119 -7.08 -5.32 -4.86
C PRO A 119 -6.12 -6.37 -5.42
N GLU A 120 -5.29 -6.93 -4.56
CA GLU A 120 -4.24 -7.87 -4.94
C GLU A 120 -4.79 -9.26 -5.31
N CYS A 121 -5.95 -9.63 -4.77
CA CYS A 121 -6.57 -10.93 -4.96
C CYS A 121 -8.10 -10.88 -4.76
N GLU A 122 -8.74 -12.04 -4.95
CA GLU A 122 -10.14 -12.24 -4.53
C GLU A 122 -10.26 -12.02 -3.01
N ALA A 123 -11.29 -11.29 -2.60
CA ALA A 123 -11.52 -10.94 -1.19
C ALA A 123 -12.20 -12.09 -0.45
N PHE A 124 -11.41 -13.00 0.10
CA PHE A 124 -11.90 -14.07 0.98
C PHE A 124 -11.55 -13.84 2.44
N ASP A 125 -10.64 -12.90 2.74
CA ASP A 125 -10.28 -12.59 4.10
C ASP A 125 -11.42 -11.83 4.81
N LEU A 126 -11.42 -11.87 6.14
CA LEU A 126 -12.53 -11.36 6.95
C LEU A 126 -12.06 -10.22 7.84
N PHE A 127 -12.79 -9.11 7.79
CA PHE A 127 -12.64 -8.01 8.73
C PHE A 127 -13.95 -7.83 9.52
N VAL A 128 -13.83 -7.63 10.83
CA VAL A 128 -14.98 -7.33 11.72
C VAL A 128 -14.82 -5.92 12.24
N ASP A 129 -15.77 -5.04 11.89
CA ASP A 129 -15.87 -3.70 12.46
C ASP A 129 -16.35 -3.79 13.91
N GLN A 130 -15.41 -3.69 14.85
CA GLN A 130 -15.70 -3.78 16.28
C GLN A 130 -16.48 -2.56 16.79
N LEU A 131 -16.48 -1.41 16.10
CA LEU A 131 -17.25 -0.24 16.50
C LEU A 131 -18.76 -0.48 16.36
N LEU A 132 -19.14 -1.37 15.42
CA LEU A 132 -20.54 -1.72 15.16
C LEU A 132 -20.95 -3.06 15.78
N CYS A 133 -20.00 -3.90 16.14
CA CYS A 133 -20.25 -5.26 16.62
C CYS A 133 -20.93 -5.27 18.00
N VAL A 134 -22.05 -6.00 18.12
CA VAL A 134 -22.77 -6.18 19.40
C VAL A 134 -22.01 -7.11 20.36
N GLY A 135 -21.12 -7.97 19.83
CA GLY A 135 -20.36 -8.92 20.64
C GLY A 135 -21.18 -10.08 21.19
N LYS A 136 -20.90 -10.48 22.43
CA LYS A 136 -21.48 -11.70 23.06
C LYS A 136 -23.01 -11.69 23.17
N ALA A 137 -23.63 -10.52 23.19
CA ALA A 137 -25.08 -10.34 23.27
C ALA A 137 -25.80 -10.43 21.90
N CYS A 138 -25.06 -10.62 20.80
CA CYS A 138 -25.66 -10.72 19.47
C CYS A 138 -26.54 -11.97 19.33
N SER A 139 -27.78 -11.79 18.85
CA SER A 139 -28.72 -12.89 18.57
C SER A 139 -28.20 -13.86 17.49
N ASN A 140 -27.62 -13.32 16.43
CA ASN A 140 -26.94 -14.07 15.37
C ASN A 140 -25.42 -14.03 15.59
N SER A 141 -24.95 -14.74 16.61
CA SER A 141 -23.51 -14.79 16.94
C SER A 141 -22.69 -15.44 15.83
N CYS A 142 -21.79 -14.65 15.22
CA CYS A 142 -20.81 -15.13 14.24
C CYS A 142 -19.82 -16.13 14.84
N VAL A 143 -19.38 -15.90 16.08
CA VAL A 143 -18.47 -16.82 16.81
C VAL A 143 -19.12 -18.18 17.06
N LYS A 144 -20.42 -18.24 17.40
CA LYS A 144 -21.13 -19.51 17.53
C LYS A 144 -21.36 -20.18 16.17
N ARG A 145 -21.58 -19.38 15.11
CA ARG A 145 -21.88 -19.88 13.77
C ARG A 145 -20.66 -20.47 13.07
N ALA A 146 -19.51 -19.82 13.19
CA ALA A 146 -18.24 -20.20 12.55
C ALA A 146 -17.08 -19.99 13.55
N PRO A 147 -16.96 -20.86 14.58
CA PRO A 147 -15.98 -20.70 15.66
C PRO A 147 -14.53 -20.85 15.22
N HIS A 148 -14.28 -21.43 14.04
CA HIS A 148 -12.96 -21.50 13.43
C HIS A 148 -12.54 -20.16 12.81
N ALA A 149 -13.49 -19.33 12.39
CA ALA A 149 -13.24 -18.08 11.69
C ALA A 149 -13.35 -16.82 12.57
N PHE A 150 -14.08 -16.91 13.68
CA PHE A 150 -14.29 -15.78 14.58
C PHE A 150 -14.04 -16.16 16.04
N THR A 151 -13.47 -15.21 16.77
CA THR A 151 -13.31 -15.28 18.22
C THR A 151 -13.80 -13.99 18.88
N TYR A 152 -14.03 -14.03 20.19
CA TYR A 152 -14.32 -12.80 20.94
C TYR A 152 -13.02 -12.15 21.39
N ALA A 153 -12.87 -10.85 21.13
CA ALA A 153 -11.81 -10.04 21.69
C ALA A 153 -12.00 -9.92 23.21
N SER A 154 -10.93 -10.20 23.97
CA SER A 154 -10.98 -10.19 25.43
C SER A 154 -11.20 -8.79 26.02
N SER A 155 -10.72 -7.75 25.33
CA SER A 155 -10.79 -6.35 25.77
C SER A 155 -12.18 -5.74 25.59
N THR A 156 -12.76 -5.88 24.40
CA THR A 156 -14.01 -5.23 23.98
C THR A 156 -15.23 -6.14 24.09
N GLY A 157 -15.03 -7.46 24.15
CA GLY A 157 -16.12 -8.45 24.10
C GLY A 157 -16.82 -8.54 22.74
N THR A 158 -16.32 -7.83 21.73
CA THR A 158 -16.79 -7.88 20.34
C THR A 158 -16.14 -9.05 19.59
N ALA A 159 -16.65 -9.38 18.41
CA ALA A 159 -16.04 -10.42 17.58
C ALA A 159 -14.83 -9.86 16.81
N ARG A 160 -13.81 -10.71 16.59
CA ARG A 160 -12.68 -10.48 15.69
C ARG A 160 -12.55 -11.70 14.76
N ALA A 161 -12.06 -11.48 13.54
CA ALA A 161 -11.70 -12.59 12.65
C ALA A 161 -10.39 -13.26 13.13
N SER A 162 -10.37 -14.59 13.14
CA SER A 162 -9.22 -15.38 13.61
C SER A 162 -8.53 -16.20 12.53
N SER A 163 -9.20 -16.44 11.40
CA SER A 163 -8.63 -17.17 10.25
C SER A 163 -8.78 -16.37 8.97
N GLN A 164 -7.84 -16.56 8.04
CA GLN A 164 -8.04 -16.16 6.65
C GLN A 164 -9.26 -16.91 6.12
N GLY A 165 -10.28 -16.17 5.69
CA GLY A 165 -11.52 -16.79 5.22
C GLY A 165 -11.30 -17.60 3.93
N HIS A 166 -12.14 -18.60 3.73
CA HIS A 166 -12.15 -19.45 2.54
C HIS A 166 -13.43 -19.17 1.76
N GLY A 167 -13.34 -18.93 0.45
CA GLY A 167 -14.48 -18.47 -0.37
C GLY A 167 -15.72 -19.36 -0.32
N ASP A 168 -15.52 -20.66 -0.09
CA ASP A 168 -16.56 -21.69 -0.12
C ASP A 168 -17.08 -22.08 1.29
N ASP A 169 -16.69 -21.34 2.33
CA ASP A 169 -17.10 -21.65 3.69
C ASP A 169 -18.54 -21.19 3.98
N TYR A 170 -19.48 -22.13 3.89
CA TYR A 170 -20.89 -21.89 4.12
C TYR A 170 -21.21 -21.28 5.51
N GLN A 171 -20.48 -21.69 6.56
CA GLN A 171 -20.75 -21.19 7.90
C GLN A 171 -20.34 -19.72 8.02
N VAL A 172 -19.18 -19.37 7.45
CA VAL A 172 -18.72 -17.98 7.33
C VAL A 172 -19.70 -17.16 6.51
N GLN A 173 -20.10 -17.63 5.33
CA GLN A 173 -21.07 -16.94 4.48
C GLN A 173 -22.38 -16.65 5.22
N CYS A 174 -22.89 -17.63 5.98
CA CYS A 174 -24.07 -17.42 6.81
C CYS A 174 -23.83 -16.42 7.95
N ALA A 175 -22.67 -16.47 8.62
CA ALA A 175 -22.34 -15.54 9.70
C ALA A 175 -22.26 -14.09 9.18
N VAL A 176 -21.63 -13.89 8.02
CA VAL A 176 -21.53 -12.59 7.35
C VAL A 176 -22.92 -12.09 6.94
N GLY A 177 -23.69 -12.91 6.23
CA GLY A 177 -25.00 -12.51 5.68
C GLY A 177 -26.11 -12.32 6.72
N GLN A 178 -25.97 -12.89 7.92
CA GLN A 178 -26.99 -12.79 8.99
C GLN A 178 -26.59 -11.83 10.12
N CYS A 179 -25.46 -11.13 9.99
CA CYS A 179 -25.03 -10.16 10.99
C CYS A 179 -26.01 -8.97 11.03
N PRO A 180 -26.71 -8.72 12.15
CA PRO A 180 -27.77 -7.71 12.23
C PRO A 180 -27.25 -6.28 12.11
N ARG A 181 -25.97 -6.05 12.40
CA ARG A 181 -25.29 -4.76 12.27
C ARG A 181 -24.50 -4.61 10.98
N ASN A 182 -24.48 -5.65 10.15
CA ASN A 182 -23.64 -5.72 8.94
C ASN A 182 -22.18 -5.34 9.22
N CYS A 183 -21.60 -5.81 10.32
CA CYS A 183 -20.26 -5.41 10.77
C CYS A 183 -19.16 -6.39 10.32
N ILE A 184 -19.44 -7.30 9.39
CA ILE A 184 -18.48 -8.31 8.92
C ILE A 184 -18.29 -8.11 7.41
N HIS A 185 -17.04 -8.02 6.96
CA HIS A 185 -16.68 -7.60 5.61
C HIS A 185 -15.66 -8.54 4.99
N TYR A 186 -15.91 -8.93 3.74
CA TYR A 186 -14.91 -9.61 2.91
C TYR A 186 -13.91 -8.59 2.37
N VAL A 187 -12.63 -8.84 2.64
CA VAL A 187 -11.51 -7.97 2.29
C VAL A 187 -10.36 -8.80 1.75
N THR A 188 -9.38 -8.15 1.13
CA THR A 188 -8.11 -8.80 0.80
C THR A 188 -7.20 -8.84 2.03
N PRO A 189 -6.16 -9.71 2.05
CA PRO A 189 -5.22 -9.77 3.16
C PRO A 189 -4.54 -8.42 3.47
N SER A 190 -4.19 -7.63 2.45
CA SER A 190 -3.55 -6.33 2.63
C SER A 190 -4.53 -5.29 3.17
N GLN A 191 -5.77 -5.29 2.67
CA GLN A 191 -6.84 -4.44 3.21
C GLN A 191 -7.12 -4.78 4.68
N ARG A 192 -7.16 -6.07 5.05
CA ARG A 192 -7.42 -6.50 6.44
C ARG A 192 -6.40 -5.93 7.42
N ILE A 193 -5.12 -5.99 7.08
CA ILE A 193 -4.04 -5.46 7.94
C ILE A 193 -4.28 -3.98 8.21
N PHE A 194 -4.50 -3.20 7.15
CA PHE A 194 -4.71 -1.75 7.27
C PHE A 194 -5.97 -1.41 8.09
N LEU A 195 -7.08 -2.11 7.85
CA LEU A 195 -8.33 -1.88 8.58
C LEU A 195 -8.21 -2.28 10.06
N GLU A 196 -7.51 -3.37 10.38
CA GLU A 196 -7.27 -3.79 11.76
C GLU A 196 -6.38 -2.79 12.51
N GLU A 197 -5.30 -2.31 11.90
CA GLU A 197 -4.42 -1.29 12.51
C GLU A 197 -5.17 0.03 12.77
N LEU A 198 -5.96 0.50 11.80
CA LEU A 198 -6.78 1.70 11.96
C LEU A 198 -7.85 1.50 13.04
N LEU A 199 -8.51 0.35 13.07
CA LEU A 199 -9.51 0.03 14.09
C LEU A 199 -8.89 -0.04 15.50
N ASP A 200 -7.72 -0.65 15.64
CA ASP A 200 -7.01 -0.74 16.91
C ASP A 200 -6.63 0.69 17.40
N SER A 201 -6.15 1.58 16.51
CA SER A 201 -5.91 3.00 16.82
C SER A 201 -7.16 3.72 17.36
N ILE A 202 -8.30 3.51 16.69
CA ILE A 202 -9.59 4.13 17.09
C ILE A 202 -10.03 3.64 18.47
N LEU A 203 -9.85 2.36 18.76
CA LEU A 203 -10.24 1.76 20.03
C LEU A 203 -9.35 2.19 21.20
N GLU A 204 -8.07 2.52 20.95
CA GLU A 204 -7.14 3.01 21.97
C GLU A 204 -7.39 4.47 22.38
N ALA A 205 -7.91 5.32 21.49
CA ALA A 205 -8.08 6.75 21.72
C ALA A 205 -9.52 7.29 21.50
N PRO A 206 -10.55 6.79 22.21
CA PRO A 206 -11.97 6.97 21.84
C PRO A 206 -12.54 8.40 21.86
N TYR A 207 -11.78 9.42 22.26
CA TYR A 207 -12.26 10.80 22.43
C TYR A 207 -11.89 11.76 21.27
N ASP A 208 -11.09 11.32 20.29
CA ASP A 208 -10.63 12.15 19.13
C ASP A 208 -10.80 11.45 17.77
N THR A 209 -11.60 10.39 17.70
CA THR A 209 -11.54 9.42 16.60
C THR A 209 -12.62 9.58 15.54
N SER A 210 -13.37 10.69 15.51
CA SER A 210 -14.46 10.82 14.53
C SER A 210 -13.94 10.77 13.08
N ALA A 211 -12.81 11.44 12.82
CA ALA A 211 -12.19 11.44 11.50
C ALA A 211 -11.63 10.06 11.11
N GLU A 212 -11.04 9.34 12.06
CA GLU A 212 -10.53 7.98 11.83
C GLU A 212 -11.66 6.97 11.64
N ALA A 213 -12.77 7.10 12.37
CA ALA A 213 -13.96 6.28 12.20
C ALA A 213 -14.64 6.54 10.84
N ASP A 214 -14.71 7.80 10.41
CA ASP A 214 -15.19 8.17 9.07
C ASP A 214 -14.28 7.62 7.97
N LEU A 215 -12.96 7.67 8.19
CA LEU A 215 -11.97 7.07 7.28
C LEU A 215 -12.14 5.55 7.20
N LEU A 216 -12.28 4.87 8.35
CA LEU A 216 -12.51 3.42 8.41
C LEU A 216 -13.76 3.04 7.62
N TYR A 217 -14.87 3.75 7.83
CA TYR A 217 -16.11 3.55 7.10
C TYR A 217 -15.93 3.77 5.58
N SER A 218 -15.23 4.82 5.19
CA SER A 218 -14.91 5.12 3.79
C SER A 218 -14.11 3.99 3.13
N LEU A 219 -13.06 3.51 3.79
CA LEU A 219 -12.20 2.44 3.29
C LEU A 219 -12.92 1.10 3.18
N ILE A 220 -13.78 0.76 4.15
CA ILE A 220 -14.63 -0.44 4.08
C ILE A 220 -15.54 -0.39 2.85
N ASN A 221 -16.14 0.78 2.57
CA ASN A 221 -17.00 0.94 1.40
C ASN A 221 -16.22 0.88 0.10
N LYS A 222 -15.01 1.47 0.06
CA LYS A 222 -14.10 1.38 -1.08
C LYS A 222 -13.67 -0.06 -1.34
N ALA A 223 -13.26 -0.81 -0.31
CA ALA A 223 -12.94 -2.23 -0.41
C ALA A 223 -14.12 -3.04 -0.96
N LYS A 224 -15.32 -2.86 -0.40
CA LYS A 224 -16.53 -3.53 -0.92
C LYS A 224 -16.77 -3.23 -2.40
N PHE A 225 -16.57 -1.99 -2.82
CA PHE A 225 -16.78 -1.60 -4.20
C PHE A 225 -15.74 -2.23 -5.15
N GLU A 226 -14.45 -2.11 -4.86
CA GLU A 226 -13.39 -2.62 -5.74
C GLU A 226 -13.27 -4.14 -5.73
N ASN A 227 -13.45 -4.78 -4.56
CA ASN A 227 -13.36 -6.24 -4.46
C ASN A 227 -14.44 -6.95 -5.29
N ASN A 228 -15.64 -6.36 -5.38
CA ASN A 228 -16.72 -6.90 -6.23
C ASN A 228 -16.44 -6.77 -7.73
N ARG A 229 -15.47 -5.92 -8.12
CA ARG A 229 -15.07 -5.69 -9.52
C ARG A 229 -13.76 -6.38 -9.87
N TYR A 230 -13.11 -7.02 -8.91
CA TYR A 230 -11.88 -7.75 -9.12
C TYR A 230 -12.06 -8.83 -10.19
N LYS A 231 -11.16 -8.83 -11.18
CA LYS A 231 -11.09 -9.86 -12.21
C LYS A 231 -9.75 -10.57 -12.10
N LYS A 232 -9.81 -11.88 -11.81
CA LYS A 232 -8.62 -12.72 -11.75
C LYS A 232 -7.87 -12.65 -13.10
N PRO A 233 -6.56 -12.35 -13.09
CA PRO A 233 -5.77 -12.41 -14.30
C PRO A 233 -5.84 -13.81 -14.92
N GLN A 234 -6.25 -13.89 -16.18
CA GLN A 234 -6.29 -15.14 -16.94
C GLN A 234 -4.86 -15.73 -16.98
N ARG A 235 -4.68 -16.95 -16.47
CA ARG A 235 -3.40 -17.68 -16.62
C ARG A 235 -3.18 -17.96 -18.10
N LYS A 236 -2.10 -17.46 -18.68
CA LYS A 236 -1.70 -17.86 -20.05
C LYS A 236 -1.51 -19.38 -20.07
N PRO A 237 -2.09 -20.12 -21.05
CA PRO A 237 -1.85 -21.54 -21.20
C PRO A 237 -0.35 -21.81 -21.30
N LYS A 238 0.16 -22.75 -20.51
CA LYS A 238 1.52 -23.25 -20.71
C LYS A 238 1.51 -24.02 -22.03
N ALA A 239 2.14 -23.46 -23.07
CA ALA A 239 2.40 -24.21 -24.29
C ALA A 239 3.33 -25.37 -23.94
N SER A 240 2.78 -26.57 -23.75
CA SER A 240 3.57 -27.79 -23.66
C SER A 240 4.13 -28.06 -25.06
N GLY A 241 5.39 -27.73 -25.30
CA GLY A 241 6.08 -27.95 -26.59
C GLY A 241 6.40 -29.42 -26.89
N GLN A 242 5.53 -30.35 -26.49
CA GLN A 242 5.69 -31.76 -26.80
C GLN A 242 4.89 -32.06 -28.07
N ASN A 243 5.57 -31.97 -29.22
CA ASN A 243 5.03 -32.44 -30.49
C ASN A 243 4.67 -33.92 -30.34
N VAL A 244 3.40 -34.25 -30.61
CA VAL A 244 2.96 -35.64 -30.70
C VAL A 244 3.24 -36.05 -32.13
N ASP A 245 4.30 -36.83 -32.34
CA ASP A 245 4.59 -37.43 -33.65
C ASP A 245 3.44 -38.37 -34.01
N TRP A 246 2.67 -38.01 -35.02
CA TRP A 246 1.68 -38.88 -35.64
C TRP A 246 2.33 -39.62 -36.81
N PHE A 247 2.38 -40.94 -36.70
CA PHE A 247 2.81 -41.88 -37.74
C PHE A 247 1.93 -41.83 -38.99
#